data_AF-A0A1Y1J554-F1
#
_entry.id   AF-A0A1Y1J554-F1
#
_cell.length_a   1.000
_cell.length_b   1.000
_cell.length_c   1.000
_cell.angle_alpha   90.00
_cell.angle_beta   90.00
_cell.angle_gamma   90.00
#
_symmetry.space_group_name_H-M   'P 1'
#
loop_
_entity.id
_entity.type
_entity.pdbx_description
1 polymer ?
#
loop_
_entity_poly.entity_id
_entity_poly.type
_entity_poly.pdbx_seq_one_letter_code
_entity_poly.pdbx_strand_id
1 'polypeptide(L)'
;MRWQICPNTMIRPDWNTLLPALRPSTRIVLHAPSTQALVRARGNFKNLKAANPELEVWIVVNAQAVQAVLDQPDDMGPALAHVLLCPNTLRNAGISAPDNIQVLPMGAVEAIARMQQDGWTYIRS
;
A
#
# COMPACT_ATOMS: atom_id res chain seq x y z
N MET A 1 14.06 54.42 -16.39
CA MET A 1 14.83 53.35 -15.72
C MET A 1 14.06 52.06 -15.89
N ARG A 2 14.55 51.13 -16.70
CA ARG A 2 13.84 49.89 -17.07
C ARG A 2 14.36 48.79 -16.15
N TRP A 3 13.54 48.34 -15.20
CA TRP A 3 13.89 47.23 -14.32
C TRP A 3 13.96 45.96 -15.15
N GLN A 4 15.17 45.46 -15.36
CA GLN A 4 15.46 44.22 -16.08
C GLN A 4 15.23 43.08 -15.08
N ILE A 5 14.13 42.34 -15.25
CA ILE A 5 13.85 41.14 -14.45
C ILE A 5 14.84 40.07 -14.90
N CYS A 6 15.81 39.74 -14.06
CA CYS A 6 16.64 38.56 -14.25
C CYS A 6 15.74 37.31 -14.14
N PRO A 7 15.69 36.42 -15.14
CA PRO A 7 14.99 35.15 -14.99
C PRO A 7 15.75 34.31 -13.95
N ASN A 8 15.18 34.18 -12.76
CA ASN A 8 15.66 33.25 -11.74
C ASN A 8 15.38 31.84 -12.23
N THR A 9 16.30 31.31 -13.04
CA THR A 9 16.21 29.97 -13.62
C THR A 9 16.65 28.98 -12.55
N MET A 10 15.81 28.78 -11.52
CA MET A 10 16.04 27.67 -10.59
C MET A 10 15.88 26.37 -11.38
N ILE A 11 17.01 25.76 -11.75
CA ILE A 11 17.05 24.42 -12.34
C ILE A 11 16.38 23.49 -11.33
N ARG A 12 15.19 22.99 -11.68
CA ARG A 12 14.50 22.01 -10.85
C ARG A 12 15.29 20.70 -10.91
N PRO A 13 15.51 20.02 -9.78
CA PRO A 13 16.18 18.73 -9.80
C PRO A 13 15.37 17.73 -10.62
N ASP A 14 16.05 16.98 -11.48
CA ASP A 14 15.47 15.80 -12.12
C ASP A 14 15.47 14.65 -11.11
N TRP A 15 14.31 14.40 -10.50
CA TRP A 15 14.15 13.35 -9.50
C TRP A 15 14.43 11.95 -10.03
N ASN A 16 14.37 11.71 -11.35
CA ASN A 16 14.74 10.41 -11.92
C ASN A 16 16.24 10.12 -11.80
N THR A 17 17.06 11.17 -11.73
CA THR A 17 18.51 11.04 -11.53
C THR A 17 18.90 10.96 -10.05
N LEU A 18 18.04 11.49 -9.16
CA LEU A 18 18.28 11.51 -7.72
C LEU A 18 17.70 10.31 -6.99
N LEU A 19 16.64 9.70 -7.52
CA LEU A 19 16.01 8.52 -6.93
C LEU A 19 16.56 7.26 -7.60
N PRO A 20 17.21 6.35 -6.85
CA PRO A 20 17.62 5.08 -7.41
C PRO A 20 16.38 4.28 -7.82
N ALA A 21 16.49 3.53 -8.92
CA ALA A 21 15.46 2.56 -9.30
C ALA A 21 15.22 1.54 -8.17
N LEU A 22 13.99 1.10 -8.04
CA LEU A 22 13.68 -0.02 -7.14
C LEU A 22 14.39 -1.27 -7.62
N ARG A 23 14.95 -2.05 -6.69
CA ARG A 23 15.49 -3.37 -7.01
C ARG A 23 14.32 -4.29 -7.37
N PRO A 24 14.44 -5.20 -8.35
CA PRO A 24 13.38 -6.15 -8.69
C PRO A 24 12.92 -7.00 -7.49
N SER A 25 13.83 -7.29 -6.56
CA SER A 25 13.54 -8.02 -5.32
C SER A 25 12.93 -7.15 -4.20
N THR A 26 12.53 -5.91 -4.49
CA THR A 26 11.94 -5.03 -3.47
C THR A 26 10.56 -5.55 -3.10
N ARG A 27 10.31 -5.66 -1.79
CA ARG A 27 9.04 -6.08 -1.23
C ARG A 27 8.38 -4.91 -0.52
N ILE A 28 7.11 -4.68 -0.79
CA ILE A 28 6.36 -3.51 -0.30
C ILE A 28 5.11 -3.99 0.45
N VAL A 29 4.90 -3.45 1.63
CA VAL A 29 3.63 -3.57 2.35
C VAL A 29 2.92 -2.22 2.36
N LEU A 30 1.73 -2.19 1.75
CA LEU A 30 0.80 -1.07 1.81
C LEU A 30 -0.12 -1.28 3.00
N HIS A 31 -0.14 -0.36 3.95
CA HIS A 31 -1.01 -0.44 5.11
C HIS A 31 -2.23 0.46 4.95
N ALA A 32 -3.42 -0.14 5.05
CA ALA A 32 -4.70 0.52 4.91
C ALA A 32 -5.58 0.34 6.18
N PRO A 33 -5.57 1.30 7.12
CA PRO A 33 -6.38 1.22 8.34
C PRO A 33 -7.78 1.85 8.23
N SER A 34 -8.11 2.51 7.12
CA SER A 34 -9.40 3.17 6.89
C SER A 34 -9.89 2.95 5.47
N THR A 35 -11.19 3.15 5.21
CA THR A 35 -11.78 3.04 3.87
C THR A 35 -11.07 3.94 2.86
N GLN A 36 -10.71 5.17 3.25
CA GLN A 36 -9.98 6.07 2.36
C GLN A 36 -8.54 5.58 2.08
N ALA A 37 -7.88 5.02 3.10
CA ALA A 37 -6.56 4.41 2.92
C ALA A 37 -6.62 3.15 2.03
N LEU A 38 -7.70 2.39 2.08
CA LEU A 38 -7.94 1.23 1.21
C LEU A 38 -8.03 1.65 -0.26
N VAL A 39 -8.78 2.72 -0.56
CA VAL A 39 -8.89 3.27 -1.92
C VAL A 39 -7.51 3.69 -2.44
N ARG A 40 -6.70 4.36 -1.61
CA ARG A 40 -5.33 4.74 -1.99
C ARG A 40 -4.41 3.53 -2.14
N ALA A 41 -4.49 2.55 -1.23
CA ALA A 41 -3.70 1.32 -1.32
C ALA A 41 -4.00 0.53 -2.61
N ARG A 42 -5.28 0.41 -3.00
CA ARG A 42 -5.70 -0.19 -4.28
C ARG A 42 -5.07 0.54 -5.48
N GLY A 43 -5.16 1.87 -5.50
CA GLY A 43 -4.57 2.69 -6.56
C GLY A 43 -3.04 2.56 -6.63
N ASN A 44 -2.39 2.62 -5.47
CA ASN A 44 -0.94 2.48 -5.35
C ASN A 44 -0.46 1.10 -5.79
N PHE A 45 -1.16 0.04 -5.39
CA PHE A 45 -0.89 -1.33 -5.84
C PHE A 45 -0.95 -1.43 -7.36
N LYS A 46 -2.03 -0.94 -7.99
CA LYS A 46 -2.21 -0.98 -9.44
C LYS A 46 -1.07 -0.23 -10.16
N ASN A 47 -0.76 0.97 -9.70
CA ASN A 47 0.29 1.80 -10.32
C ASN A 47 1.68 1.18 -10.15
N LEU A 48 1.99 0.64 -8.97
CA LEU A 48 3.26 -0.02 -8.70
C LEU A 48 3.43 -1.28 -9.56
N LYS A 49 2.42 -2.14 -9.65
CA LYS A 49 2.48 -3.37 -10.46
C LYS A 49 2.52 -3.07 -11.95
N ALA A 50 1.85 -2.02 -12.43
CA ALA A 50 1.92 -1.61 -13.82
C ALA A 50 3.32 -1.10 -14.21
N ALA A 51 3.96 -0.31 -13.34
CA ALA A 51 5.31 0.20 -13.57
C ALA A 51 6.41 -0.84 -13.31
N ASN A 52 6.19 -1.75 -12.35
CA ASN A 52 7.16 -2.75 -11.92
C ASN A 52 6.45 -4.10 -11.65
N PRO A 53 6.17 -4.89 -12.69
CA PRO A 53 5.43 -6.15 -12.58
C PRO A 53 6.07 -7.20 -11.67
N GLU A 54 7.39 -7.13 -11.46
CA GLU A 54 8.14 -8.09 -10.64
C GLU A 54 8.07 -7.82 -9.13
N LEU A 55 7.66 -6.62 -8.70
CA LEU A 55 7.65 -6.29 -7.28
C LEU A 55 6.64 -7.13 -6.51
N GLU A 56 7.06 -7.60 -5.34
CA GLU A 56 6.15 -8.20 -4.38
C GLU A 56 5.46 -7.09 -3.59
N VAL A 57 4.13 -7.02 -3.69
CA VAL A 57 3.33 -5.99 -3.04
C VAL A 57 2.14 -6.65 -2.35
N TRP A 58 1.96 -6.36 -1.07
CA TRP A 58 0.82 -6.81 -0.27
C TRP A 58 0.12 -5.63 0.38
N ILE A 59 -1.20 -5.76 0.57
CA ILE A 59 -2.05 -4.77 1.22
C ILE A 59 -2.51 -5.34 2.56
N VAL A 60 -1.98 -4.80 3.66
CA VAL A 60 -2.41 -5.16 5.02
C VAL A 60 -3.55 -4.24 5.43
N VAL A 61 -4.69 -4.85 5.75
CA VAL A 61 -5.95 -4.15 6.04
C VAL A 61 -6.37 -4.40 7.49
N ASN A 62 -6.60 -3.34 8.25
CA ASN A 62 -7.11 -3.42 9.61
C ASN A 62 -8.20 -2.37 9.87
N ALA A 63 -8.82 -2.44 11.05
CA ALA A 63 -9.84 -1.50 11.52
C ALA A 63 -10.98 -1.31 10.48
N GLN A 64 -11.39 -0.07 10.20
CA GLN A 64 -12.57 0.21 9.35
C GLN A 64 -12.43 -0.36 7.93
N ALA A 65 -11.20 -0.49 7.43
CA ALA A 65 -10.96 -0.97 6.08
C ALA A 65 -11.28 -2.46 5.91
N VAL A 66 -11.28 -3.26 6.98
CA VAL A 66 -11.64 -4.69 6.89
C VAL A 66 -13.09 -4.85 6.45
N GLN A 67 -14.01 -4.11 7.07
CA GLN A 67 -15.42 -4.15 6.68
C GLN A 67 -15.60 -3.70 5.23
N ALA A 68 -14.89 -2.65 4.80
CA ALA A 68 -14.96 -2.15 3.43
C ALA A 68 -14.54 -3.20 2.39
N VAL A 69 -13.51 -4.01 2.68
CA VAL A 69 -13.13 -5.14 1.80
C VAL A 69 -14.21 -6.21 1.77
N LEU A 70 -14.80 -6.55 2.93
CA LEU A 70 -15.82 -7.59 3.02
C LEU A 70 -17.14 -7.20 2.36
N ASP A 71 -17.54 -5.92 2.45
CA ASP A 71 -18.77 -5.42 1.85
C ASP A 71 -18.70 -5.38 0.32
N GLN A 72 -17.51 -5.06 -0.22
CA GLN A 72 -17.30 -4.86 -1.66
C GLN A 72 -15.94 -5.45 -2.09
N PRO A 73 -15.79 -6.79 -2.10
CA PRO A 73 -14.51 -7.42 -2.45
C PRO A 73 -14.16 -7.23 -3.94
N ASP A 74 -15.15 -7.19 -4.83
CA ASP A 74 -14.97 -6.99 -6.28
C ASP A 74 -14.32 -5.65 -6.61
N ASP A 75 -14.53 -4.66 -5.74
CA ASP A 75 -13.93 -3.33 -5.84
C ASP A 75 -12.39 -3.39 -5.78
N MET A 76 -11.82 -4.41 -5.14
CA MET A 76 -10.37 -4.63 -5.13
C MET A 76 -9.83 -5.18 -6.46
N GLY A 77 -10.68 -5.79 -7.29
CA GLY A 77 -10.28 -6.39 -8.56
C GLY A 77 -9.08 -7.33 -8.42
N PRO A 78 -8.04 -7.24 -9.28
CA PRO A 78 -6.85 -8.08 -9.17
C PRO A 78 -6.07 -7.90 -7.85
N ALA A 79 -6.25 -6.77 -7.15
CA ALA A 79 -5.57 -6.53 -5.89
C ALA A 79 -6.12 -7.40 -4.75
N LEU A 80 -7.32 -7.98 -4.89
CA LEU A 80 -7.95 -8.80 -3.84
C LEU A 80 -7.06 -9.98 -3.44
N ALA A 81 -6.39 -10.61 -4.40
CA ALA A 81 -5.45 -11.71 -4.17
C ALA A 81 -4.21 -11.30 -3.35
N HIS A 82 -3.98 -9.99 -3.19
CA HIS A 82 -2.87 -9.39 -2.44
C HIS A 82 -3.34 -8.70 -1.15
N VAL A 83 -4.60 -8.92 -0.73
CA VAL A 83 -5.14 -8.37 0.51
C VAL A 83 -4.96 -9.36 1.66
N LEU A 84 -4.49 -8.84 2.80
CA LEU A 84 -4.32 -9.56 4.04
C LEU A 84 -5.15 -8.88 5.14
N LEU A 85 -6.24 -9.53 5.57
CA LEU A 85 -7.12 -9.01 6.62
C LEU A 85 -6.53 -9.24 8.02
N CYS A 86 -6.74 -8.27 8.90
CA CYS A 86 -6.34 -8.36 10.30
C CYS A 86 -7.28 -9.30 11.10
N PRO A 87 -6.79 -10.40 11.68
CA PRO A 87 -7.61 -11.33 12.47
C PRO A 87 -8.17 -10.68 13.73
N ASN A 88 -7.45 -9.72 14.33
CA ASN A 88 -7.93 -9.00 15.51
C ASN A 88 -9.16 -8.14 15.18
N THR A 89 -9.18 -7.52 14.01
CA THR A 89 -10.31 -6.69 13.58
C THR A 89 -11.54 -7.56 13.30
N LEU A 90 -11.36 -8.68 12.59
CA LEU A 90 -12.42 -9.67 12.35
C LEU A 90 -13.03 -10.18 13.66
N ARG A 91 -12.19 -10.65 14.59
CA ARG A 91 -12.63 -11.14 15.91
C ARG A 91 -13.39 -10.07 16.69
N ASN A 92 -12.88 -8.84 16.75
CA ASN A 92 -13.51 -7.77 17.51
C ASN A 92 -14.87 -7.35 16.91
N ALA A 93 -15.06 -7.52 15.61
CA ALA A 93 -16.33 -7.28 14.93
C ALA A 93 -17.28 -8.48 14.99
N GLY A 94 -16.81 -9.66 15.43
CA GLY A 94 -17.59 -10.90 15.39
C GLY A 94 -17.84 -11.43 13.98
N ILE A 95 -16.93 -11.15 13.05
CA ILE A 95 -17.09 -11.46 11.61
C ILE A 95 -16.02 -12.48 11.20
N SER A 96 -16.38 -13.39 10.29
CA SER A 96 -15.44 -14.32 9.66
C SER A 96 -15.13 -13.86 8.23
N ALA A 97 -13.89 -14.07 7.80
CA ALA A 97 -13.52 -13.81 6.41
C ALA A 97 -13.99 -14.96 5.50
N PRO A 98 -14.46 -14.66 4.28
CA PRO A 98 -14.65 -15.66 3.24
C PRO A 98 -13.35 -16.40 2.88
N ASP A 99 -13.46 -17.66 2.46
CA ASP A 99 -12.29 -18.52 2.13
C ASP A 99 -11.39 -17.95 1.01
N ASN A 100 -11.94 -17.09 0.14
CA ASN A 100 -11.22 -16.47 -0.96
C ASN A 100 -10.46 -15.19 -0.56
N ILE A 101 -10.51 -14.76 0.71
CA ILE A 101 -9.79 -13.59 1.20
C ILE A 101 -8.84 -14.01 2.32
N GLN A 102 -7.56 -13.71 2.14
CA GLN A 102 -6.52 -14.12 3.06
C GLN A 102 -6.59 -13.33 4.37
N VAL A 103 -6.38 -14.04 5.48
CA VAL A 103 -6.29 -13.47 6.83
C VAL A 103 -4.87 -13.66 7.34
N LEU A 104 -4.32 -12.62 7.97
CA LEU A 104 -3.02 -12.73 8.62
C LEU A 104 -3.04 -13.77 9.75
N PRO A 105 -1.94 -14.50 10.00
CA PRO A 105 -1.85 -15.40 11.14
C PRO A 105 -1.70 -14.68 12.49
N MET A 106 -1.46 -13.37 12.48
CA MET A 106 -1.28 -12.51 13.64
C MET A 106 -1.88 -11.12 13.41
N GLY A 107 -1.91 -10.28 14.44
CA GLY A 107 -2.39 -8.90 14.31
C GLY A 107 -1.62 -8.11 13.24
N ALA A 108 -2.30 -7.20 12.54
CA ALA A 108 -1.71 -6.40 11.46
C ALA A 108 -0.44 -5.65 11.87
N VAL A 109 -0.40 -5.06 13.06
CA VAL A 109 0.78 -4.33 13.55
C VAL A 109 1.98 -5.26 13.73
N GLU A 110 1.77 -6.46 14.27
CA GLU A 110 2.82 -7.47 14.42
C GLU A 110 3.31 -7.95 13.06
N ALA A 111 2.40 -8.27 12.13
CA ALA A 111 2.76 -8.69 10.78
C ALA A 111 3.59 -7.61 10.05
N ILE A 112 3.17 -6.34 10.11
CA ILE A 112 3.90 -5.22 9.51
C ILE A 112 5.27 -5.03 10.19
N ALA A 113 5.37 -5.20 11.51
CA ALA A 113 6.65 -5.11 12.21
C ALA A 113 7.61 -6.22 11.74
N ARG A 114 7.13 -7.47 11.62
CA ARG A 114 7.91 -8.60 11.10
C ARG A 114 8.33 -8.41 9.65
N MET A 115 7.43 -7.93 8.79
CA MET A 115 7.73 -7.58 7.40
C MET A 115 8.85 -6.53 7.34
N GLN A 116 8.75 -5.44 8.11
CA GLN A 116 9.80 -4.42 8.15
C GLN A 116 11.14 -4.96 8.68
N GLN A 117 11.12 -5.82 9.70
CA GLN A 117 12.33 -6.52 10.18
C GLN A 117 12.96 -7.39 9.10
N ASP A 118 12.14 -8.02 8.26
CA ASP A 118 12.56 -8.79 7.08
C ASP A 118 12.90 -7.87 5.88
N GLY A 119 12.99 -6.56 6.06
CA GLY A 119 13.44 -5.63 5.02
C GLY A 119 12.36 -5.20 4.03
N TRP A 120 11.09 -5.40 4.34
CA TRP A 120 10.00 -4.87 3.53
C TRP A 120 9.90 -3.35 3.67
N THR A 121 9.63 -2.68 2.55
CA THR A 121 9.33 -1.25 2.55
C THR A 121 7.89 -1.05 2.99
N TYR A 122 7.71 -0.38 4.13
CA TYR A 122 6.40 0.00 4.63
C TYR A 122 5.93 1.32 4.03
N ILE A 123 4.70 1.34 3.52
CA ILE A 123 4.02 2.54 3.05
C ILE A 123 2.66 2.63 3.71
N ARG A 124 2.44 3.70 4.48
CA ARG A 124 1.11 4.02 5.02
C ARG A 124 0.27 4.64 3.91
N SER A 125 -0.79 3.94 3.52
CA SER A 125 -1.75 4.43 2.55
C SER A 125 -2.83 5.27 3.19
#